data_AF-A0A2G6DDF5-F1
#
_entry.id   AF-A0A2G6DDF5-F1
#
_cell.length_a   1.000
_cell.length_b   1.000
_cell.length_c   1.000
_cell.angle_alpha   90.00
_cell.angle_beta   90.00
_cell.angle_gamma   90.00
#
_symmetry.space_group_name_H-M   'P 1'
#
loop_
_entity.id
_entity.type
_entity.pdbx_description
1 polymer ?
#
loop_
_entity_poly.entity_id
_entity_poly.type
_entity_poly.pdbx_seq_one_letter_code
_entity_poly.pdbx_strand_id
1 'polypeptide(L)'
;MKKAFFYALLGLFFISCGGGSGGSNHFSKPKCCNNIIKSGSLIEKDYAPLAQMSKTIKVIKTKSELDRYFSFIGDEKSPQIDFTKSQVLAIFMGSKTTGVYSLNIKGIDEQNNIYIENKLQSHDCKVTADMAYPYALVKYPKPQSDSKELAIKESYIHTDTGGGCPEIYVIPFKVQFEDISGFESSLGKSKNFGVIRRKERFDEVFIGSEKPSVDFEKETIIYAHLGTFSRAGHDIKIDKIMREEEYTKVYIKSYYLDKTCPSALVITSPKVFVKIPKKDSYNIIFEEEKDIVRCAI
;
A
#
# COMPACT_ATOMS: atom_id res chain seq x y z
N MET A 1 51.13 -20.39 48.16
CA MET A 1 50.01 -21.34 48.24
C MET A 1 49.60 -21.71 46.82
N LYS A 2 49.89 -22.94 46.41
CA LYS A 2 49.56 -23.52 45.10
C LYS A 2 48.46 -24.56 45.29
N LYS A 3 47.39 -24.53 44.49
CA LYS A 3 46.59 -25.72 44.19
C LYS A 3 46.12 -25.68 42.73
N ALA A 4 46.69 -26.58 41.96
CA ALA A 4 46.19 -27.08 40.69
C ALA A 4 45.25 -28.28 40.96
N PHE A 5 44.24 -28.49 40.12
CA PHE A 5 43.53 -29.77 39.90
C PHE A 5 42.73 -29.59 38.58
N PHE A 6 43.21 -30.05 37.42
CA PHE A 6 42.99 -31.39 36.84
C PHE A 6 41.52 -31.83 36.81
N TYR A 7 40.90 -31.86 35.62
CA TYR A 7 40.42 -33.09 34.97
C TYR A 7 39.96 -32.79 33.54
N ALA A 8 40.69 -33.36 32.58
CA ALA A 8 40.22 -33.67 31.24
C ALA A 8 39.47 -35.01 31.29
N LEU A 9 38.36 -35.13 30.57
CA LEU A 9 37.89 -36.44 30.11
C LEU A 9 37.16 -36.32 28.76
N LEU A 10 37.53 -37.27 27.91
CA LEU A 10 37.08 -37.53 26.55
C LEU A 10 35.56 -37.58 26.37
N GLY A 11 35.13 -37.08 25.22
CA GLY A 11 33.82 -37.36 24.62
C GLY A 11 33.88 -37.20 23.10
N LEU A 12 34.69 -38.02 22.44
CA LEU A 12 34.70 -38.20 20.98
C LEU A 12 33.37 -38.83 20.55
N PHE A 13 32.40 -37.99 20.19
CA PHE A 13 31.23 -38.43 19.42
C PHE A 13 31.55 -38.33 17.92
N PHE A 14 31.81 -39.50 17.33
CA PHE A 14 31.65 -39.71 15.89
C PHE A 14 30.17 -39.51 15.54
N ILE A 15 29.81 -38.35 14.99
CA ILE A 15 28.56 -38.20 14.25
C ILE A 15 28.89 -38.32 12.76
N SER A 16 28.59 -39.52 12.28
CA SER A 16 28.48 -39.93 10.89
C SER A 16 27.82 -38.86 10.02
N CYS A 17 28.48 -38.46 8.92
CA CYS A 17 27.85 -37.86 7.75
C CYS A 17 26.95 -38.92 7.10
N GLY A 18 25.70 -39.00 7.54
CA GLY A 18 24.62 -39.71 6.85
C GLY A 18 24.12 -38.89 5.66
N GLY A 19 24.06 -39.52 4.49
CA GLY A 19 23.73 -38.92 3.21
C GLY A 19 22.41 -38.13 3.20
N GLY A 20 22.44 -37.00 2.49
CA GLY A 20 21.29 -36.14 2.26
C GLY A 20 20.22 -36.85 1.47
N SER A 21 19.21 -37.35 2.17
CA SER A 21 17.88 -37.59 1.62
C SER A 21 17.25 -36.23 1.32
N GLY A 22 16.72 -36.07 0.11
CA GLY A 22 16.06 -34.86 -0.35
C GLY A 22 14.94 -34.47 0.62
N GLY A 23 15.21 -33.45 1.44
CA GLY A 23 14.21 -32.78 2.25
C GLY A 23 13.23 -32.11 1.31
N SER A 24 12.08 -32.76 1.06
CA SER A 24 10.94 -32.02 0.55
C SER A 24 10.65 -30.94 1.58
N ASN A 25 10.75 -29.67 1.15
CA ASN A 25 10.33 -28.55 1.98
C ASN A 25 8.82 -28.70 2.19
N HIS A 26 8.43 -29.44 3.22
CA HIS A 26 7.06 -29.51 3.69
C HIS A 26 6.71 -28.12 4.19
N PHE A 27 6.19 -27.29 3.29
CA PHE A 27 5.43 -26.11 3.67
C PHE A 27 4.34 -26.60 4.62
N SER A 28 4.50 -26.28 5.90
CA SER A 28 3.44 -26.47 6.90
C SER A 28 2.18 -25.84 6.34
N LYS A 29 1.18 -26.67 6.01
CA LYS A 29 -0.06 -26.18 5.39
C LYS A 29 -0.62 -25.06 6.27
N PRO A 30 -0.91 -23.87 5.71
CA PRO A 30 -1.48 -22.78 6.48
C PRO A 30 -2.76 -23.25 7.15
N LYS A 31 -2.94 -22.89 8.43
CA LYS A 31 -4.13 -23.24 9.21
C LYS A 31 -5.35 -22.59 8.54
N CYS A 32 -6.33 -23.40 8.13
CA CYS A 32 -7.52 -22.93 7.39
C CYS A 32 -8.23 -21.77 8.12
N CYS A 33 -8.64 -20.76 7.34
CA CYS A 33 -8.88 -19.41 7.80
C CYS A 33 -10.30 -19.16 8.33
N ASN A 34 -10.51 -19.20 9.64
CA ASN A 34 -11.65 -18.51 10.30
C ASN A 34 -11.43 -16.98 10.43
N ASN A 35 -10.42 -16.45 9.72
CA ASN A 35 -9.91 -15.09 9.85
C ASN A 35 -10.28 -14.18 8.67
N ILE A 36 -10.85 -14.74 7.61
CA ILE A 36 -11.36 -13.96 6.47
C ILE A 36 -12.67 -13.31 6.91
N ILE A 37 -12.71 -11.98 6.86
CA ILE A 37 -13.94 -11.23 7.16
C ILE A 37 -14.82 -11.22 5.91
N LYS A 38 -14.24 -10.78 4.79
CA LYS A 38 -14.94 -10.64 3.52
C LYS A 38 -13.92 -10.58 2.38
N SER A 39 -14.25 -11.16 1.24
CA SER A 39 -13.53 -10.97 -0.03
C SER A 39 -14.55 -10.82 -1.15
N GLY A 40 -14.18 -10.11 -2.21
CA GLY A 40 -15.07 -9.88 -3.33
C GLY A 40 -14.45 -9.01 -4.41
N SER A 41 -15.29 -8.66 -5.38
CA SER A 41 -14.98 -7.69 -6.43
C SER A 41 -16.15 -6.72 -6.54
N LEU A 42 -15.85 -5.43 -6.63
CA LEU A 42 -16.85 -4.38 -6.78
C LEU A 42 -16.92 -3.94 -8.24
N ILE A 43 -18.08 -3.45 -8.65
CA ILE A 43 -18.34 -2.92 -9.99
C ILE A 43 -18.32 -1.39 -9.92
N GLU A 44 -17.81 -0.73 -10.96
CA GLU A 44 -17.43 0.69 -11.03
C GLU A 44 -18.47 1.71 -10.50
N LYS A 45 -19.77 1.43 -10.64
CA LYS A 45 -20.84 2.38 -10.29
C LYS A 45 -20.91 2.71 -8.79
N ASP A 46 -20.30 1.89 -7.94
CA ASP A 46 -20.45 1.97 -6.50
C ASP A 46 -19.23 2.56 -5.77
N TYR A 47 -18.14 2.92 -6.47
CA TYR A 47 -16.81 2.90 -5.80
C TYR A 47 -15.77 3.98 -6.10
N ALA A 48 -16.16 5.22 -6.44
CA ALA A 48 -15.22 6.32 -6.69
C ALA A 48 -14.18 6.62 -5.56
N PRO A 49 -14.48 6.49 -4.25
CA PRO A 49 -13.52 6.88 -3.19
C PRO A 49 -12.38 5.89 -2.95
N LEU A 50 -12.54 4.62 -3.36
CA LEU A 50 -11.61 3.53 -3.11
C LEU A 50 -11.13 2.84 -4.40
N ALA A 51 -11.64 3.27 -5.56
CA ALA A 51 -11.16 2.95 -6.90
C ALA A 51 -9.76 3.54 -7.15
N GLN A 52 -8.78 3.09 -6.36
CA GLN A 52 -7.38 3.40 -6.61
C GLN A 52 -6.94 2.57 -7.83
N MET A 53 -6.20 3.19 -8.76
CA MET A 53 -5.70 2.46 -9.94
C MET A 53 -4.62 1.43 -9.58
N SER A 54 -4.00 1.58 -8.41
CA SER A 54 -2.93 0.72 -7.89
C SER A 54 -3.40 -0.14 -6.72
N LYS A 55 -2.67 -1.23 -6.50
CA LYS A 55 -2.83 -2.09 -5.33
C LYS A 55 -2.50 -1.32 -4.05
N THR A 56 -3.38 -1.43 -3.05
CA THR A 56 -3.24 -0.73 -1.78
C THR A 56 -3.54 -1.67 -0.62
N ILE A 57 -2.75 -1.54 0.45
CA ILE A 57 -2.92 -2.30 1.68
C ILE A 57 -3.06 -1.30 2.81
N LYS A 58 -4.17 -1.39 3.56
CA LYS A 58 -4.46 -0.53 4.69
C LYS A 58 -4.70 -1.36 5.94
N VAL A 59 -4.15 -0.90 7.05
CA VAL A 59 -4.38 -1.49 8.36
C VAL A 59 -5.42 -0.66 9.07
N ILE A 60 -6.53 -1.31 9.41
CA ILE A 60 -7.69 -0.75 10.10
C ILE A 60 -7.50 -1.10 11.58
N LYS A 61 -7.42 -0.06 12.41
CA LYS A 61 -7.12 -0.14 13.84
C LYS A 61 -8.34 0.14 14.72
N THR A 62 -9.41 0.69 14.15
CA THR A 62 -10.61 1.08 14.91
C THR A 62 -11.90 0.61 14.25
N LYS A 63 -12.97 0.54 15.04
CA LYS A 63 -14.32 0.23 14.56
C LYS A 63 -14.83 1.26 13.58
N SER A 64 -14.61 2.55 13.85
CA SER A 64 -15.05 3.64 12.97
C SER A 64 -14.38 3.58 11.59
N GLU A 65 -13.09 3.24 11.52
CA GLU A 65 -12.41 2.99 10.23
C GLU A 65 -13.01 1.79 9.50
N LEU A 66 -13.27 0.68 10.20
CA LEU A 66 -13.88 -0.52 9.60
C LEU A 66 -15.27 -0.22 9.04
N ASP A 67 -16.10 0.50 9.79
CA ASP A 67 -17.44 0.91 9.37
C ASP A 67 -17.40 1.74 8.10
N ARG A 68 -16.44 2.65 8.00
CA ARG A 68 -16.23 3.44 6.78
C ARG A 68 -15.94 2.53 5.58
N TYR A 69 -15.06 1.54 5.74
CA TYR A 69 -14.79 0.56 4.67
C TYR A 69 -16.01 -0.27 4.29
N PHE A 70 -16.81 -0.71 5.25
CA PHE A 70 -18.04 -1.46 5.00
C PHE A 70 -19.08 -0.62 4.26
N SER A 71 -19.25 0.65 4.65
CA SER A 71 -20.14 1.57 3.95
C SER A 71 -19.75 1.77 2.48
N PHE A 72 -18.45 1.77 2.17
CA PHE A 72 -17.99 1.89 0.79
C PHE A 72 -18.33 0.66 -0.05
N ILE A 73 -18.21 -0.55 0.51
CA ILE A 73 -18.48 -1.80 -0.23
C ILE A 73 -19.98 -2.14 -0.30
N GLY A 74 -20.86 -1.21 0.07
CA GLY A 74 -22.31 -1.39 0.05
C GLY A 74 -22.86 -2.25 1.19
N ASP A 75 -22.05 -2.57 2.20
CA ASP A 75 -22.51 -3.32 3.37
C ASP A 75 -22.84 -2.38 4.53
N GLU A 76 -24.09 -2.40 4.98
CA GLU A 76 -24.52 -1.53 6.09
C GLU A 76 -23.94 -1.92 7.45
N LYS A 77 -23.49 -3.17 7.62
CA LYS A 77 -23.10 -3.73 8.92
C LYS A 77 -21.71 -4.35 8.87
N SER A 78 -20.72 -3.65 9.44
CA SER A 78 -19.42 -4.26 9.69
C SER A 78 -19.52 -5.35 10.78
N PRO A 79 -18.65 -6.37 10.74
CA PRO A 79 -18.57 -7.33 11.83
C PRO A 79 -18.10 -6.65 13.12
N GLN A 80 -18.45 -7.25 14.26
CA GLN A 80 -17.93 -6.87 15.56
C GLN A 80 -16.52 -7.46 15.72
N ILE A 81 -15.53 -6.58 15.92
CA ILE A 81 -14.13 -6.96 16.09
C ILE A 81 -13.61 -6.31 17.37
N ASP A 82 -12.99 -7.13 18.21
CA ASP A 82 -12.25 -6.65 19.37
C ASP A 82 -10.90 -6.09 18.92
N PHE A 83 -10.86 -4.78 18.64
CA PHE A 83 -9.65 -4.07 18.21
C PHE A 83 -8.56 -3.97 19.29
N THR A 84 -8.86 -4.40 20.52
CA THR A 84 -7.83 -4.54 21.57
C THR A 84 -6.97 -5.78 21.34
N LYS A 85 -7.53 -6.83 20.73
CA LYS A 85 -6.87 -8.12 20.48
C LYS A 85 -6.50 -8.34 19.01
N SER A 86 -7.19 -7.68 18.08
CA SER A 86 -7.06 -7.92 16.65
C SER A 86 -7.00 -6.63 15.86
N GLN A 87 -6.49 -6.72 14.64
CA GLN A 87 -6.54 -5.66 13.63
C GLN A 87 -7.17 -6.22 12.36
N VAL A 88 -7.53 -5.34 11.44
CA VAL A 88 -8.01 -5.74 10.11
C VAL A 88 -7.06 -5.21 9.05
N LEU A 89 -6.65 -6.10 8.15
CA LEU A 89 -5.94 -5.73 6.93
C LEU A 89 -6.96 -5.63 5.79
N ALA A 90 -7.08 -4.46 5.20
CA ALA A 90 -7.81 -4.23 3.97
C ALA A 90 -6.84 -4.22 2.79
N ILE A 91 -7.03 -5.13 1.86
CA ILE A 91 -6.20 -5.31 0.67
C ILE A 91 -7.07 -5.02 -0.55
N PHE A 92 -6.62 -4.12 -1.40
CA PHE A 92 -7.26 -3.75 -2.66
C PHE A 92 -6.26 -4.02 -3.79
N MET A 93 -6.68 -4.68 -4.87
CA MET A 93 -5.80 -4.91 -6.05
C MET A 93 -5.71 -3.72 -7.01
N GLY A 94 -6.51 -2.67 -6.74
CA GLY A 94 -6.75 -1.55 -7.64
C GLY A 94 -7.68 -1.89 -8.80
N SER A 95 -7.86 -0.94 -9.72
CA SER A 95 -8.70 -1.12 -10.92
C SER A 95 -8.13 -2.22 -11.83
N LYS A 96 -8.99 -3.15 -12.23
CA LYS A 96 -8.70 -4.19 -13.22
C LYS A 96 -9.67 -4.07 -14.38
N THR A 97 -9.19 -4.29 -15.60
CA THR A 97 -9.96 -4.09 -16.83
C THR A 97 -10.93 -5.23 -17.15
N THR A 98 -11.00 -6.26 -16.31
CA THR A 98 -11.87 -7.42 -16.52
C THR A 98 -12.47 -7.90 -15.19
N GLY A 99 -13.69 -8.43 -15.23
CA GLY A 99 -14.41 -8.97 -14.07
C GLY A 99 -13.77 -10.21 -13.40
N VAL A 100 -12.75 -10.79 -14.02
CA VAL A 100 -12.24 -12.13 -13.66
C VAL A 100 -11.07 -12.12 -12.69
N TYR A 101 -10.59 -10.94 -12.30
CA TYR A 101 -9.60 -10.81 -11.24
C TYR A 101 -10.25 -11.10 -9.89
N SER A 102 -9.61 -11.94 -9.08
CA SER A 102 -10.03 -12.19 -7.71
C SER A 102 -8.84 -12.22 -6.76
N LEU A 103 -9.09 -11.72 -5.56
CA LEU A 103 -8.16 -11.71 -4.45
C LEU A 103 -8.64 -12.76 -3.44
N ASN A 104 -7.87 -13.82 -3.26
CA ASN A 104 -8.15 -14.87 -2.30
C ASN A 104 -7.11 -14.85 -1.18
N ILE A 105 -7.55 -15.07 0.05
CA ILE A 105 -6.66 -15.13 1.21
C ILE A 105 -6.53 -16.60 1.60
N LYS A 106 -5.34 -17.16 1.46
CA LYS A 106 -5.08 -18.58 1.74
C LYS A 106 -4.91 -18.88 3.21
N GLY A 107 -4.29 -17.96 3.93
CA GLY A 107 -3.68 -18.28 5.20
C GLY A 107 -3.21 -17.06 5.96
N ILE A 108 -3.20 -17.20 7.27
CA ILE A 108 -2.30 -16.46 8.15
C ILE A 108 -1.51 -17.51 8.91
N ASP A 109 -0.18 -17.43 8.91
CA ASP A 109 0.66 -18.34 9.72
C ASP A 109 0.85 -17.82 11.14
N GLU A 110 1.57 -18.61 11.95
CA GLU A 110 1.82 -18.31 13.37
C GLU A 110 2.69 -17.06 13.57
N GLN A 111 3.42 -16.64 12.54
CA GLN A 111 4.22 -15.42 12.53
C GLN A 111 3.42 -14.22 11.99
N ASN A 112 2.10 -14.37 11.81
CA ASN A 112 1.19 -13.41 11.19
C ASN A 112 1.50 -13.09 9.72
N ASN A 113 2.24 -13.92 9.00
CA ASN A 113 2.42 -13.71 7.57
C ASN A 113 1.11 -14.02 6.86
N ILE A 114 0.67 -13.12 5.98
CA ILE A 114 -0.58 -13.27 5.23
C ILE A 114 -0.26 -13.80 3.85
N TYR A 115 -0.92 -14.90 3.48
CA TYR A 115 -0.76 -15.55 2.19
C TYR A 115 -1.93 -15.16 1.30
N ILE A 116 -1.64 -14.42 0.23
CA ILE A 116 -2.61 -13.95 -0.73
C ILE A 116 -2.42 -14.75 -2.02
N GLU A 117 -3.49 -15.30 -2.55
CA GLU A 117 -3.55 -15.86 -3.89
C GLU A 117 -4.31 -14.92 -4.81
N ASN A 118 -3.62 -14.42 -5.83
CA ASN A 118 -4.21 -13.66 -6.91
C ASN A 118 -4.50 -14.62 -8.06
N LYS A 119 -5.76 -14.71 -8.48
CA LYS A 119 -6.12 -15.46 -9.67
C LYS A 119 -6.07 -14.53 -10.88
N LEU A 120 -5.19 -14.85 -11.83
CA LEU A 120 -5.11 -14.22 -13.13
C LEU A 120 -5.69 -15.21 -14.15
N GLN A 121 -6.68 -14.78 -14.93
CA GLN A 121 -7.10 -15.61 -16.06
C GLN A 121 -6.11 -15.50 -17.22
N SER A 122 -5.96 -16.59 -17.96
CA SER A 122 -5.16 -16.66 -19.18
C SER A 122 -5.69 -15.69 -20.24
N HIS A 123 -4.78 -15.18 -21.08
CA HIS A 123 -5.06 -14.21 -22.14
C HIS A 123 -6.06 -14.73 -23.19
N ASP A 124 -6.25 -16.05 -23.26
CA ASP A 124 -7.12 -16.70 -24.25
C ASP A 124 -8.61 -16.75 -23.86
N CYS A 125 -8.96 -16.31 -22.64
CA CYS A 125 -10.36 -16.25 -22.21
C CYS A 125 -11.03 -14.99 -22.76
N LYS A 126 -12.04 -15.15 -23.63
CA LYS A 126 -12.96 -14.06 -23.99
C LYS A 126 -13.72 -13.62 -22.74
N VAL A 127 -13.31 -12.49 -22.16
CA VAL A 127 -13.96 -11.88 -20.99
C VAL A 127 -14.64 -10.58 -21.40
N THR A 128 -15.76 -10.26 -20.76
CA THR A 128 -16.37 -8.93 -20.92
C THR A 128 -15.44 -7.88 -20.30
N ALA A 129 -15.26 -6.77 -21.00
CA ALA A 129 -14.49 -5.64 -20.54
C ALA A 129 -15.29 -4.88 -19.47
N ASP A 130 -15.32 -5.44 -18.26
CA ASP A 130 -15.93 -4.84 -17.08
C ASP A 130 -14.84 -4.45 -16.09
N MET A 131 -14.84 -3.20 -15.64
CA MET A 131 -13.92 -2.77 -14.59
C MET A 131 -14.25 -3.44 -13.27
N ALA A 132 -13.25 -4.08 -12.67
CA ALA A 132 -13.34 -4.77 -11.40
C ALA A 132 -12.39 -4.15 -10.37
N TYR A 133 -12.81 -4.19 -9.11
CA TYR A 133 -12.01 -3.71 -7.98
C TYR A 133 -11.92 -4.82 -6.93
N PRO A 134 -11.03 -5.82 -7.11
CA PRO A 134 -10.91 -6.92 -6.17
C PRO A 134 -10.38 -6.44 -4.82
N TYR A 135 -10.99 -6.94 -3.75
CA TYR A 135 -10.60 -6.63 -2.38
C TYR A 135 -10.73 -7.82 -1.44
N ALA A 136 -10.01 -7.75 -0.32
CA ALA A 136 -10.21 -8.61 0.84
C ALA A 136 -9.96 -7.88 2.15
N LEU A 137 -10.75 -8.24 3.16
CA LEU A 137 -10.62 -7.82 4.55
C LEU A 137 -10.25 -9.04 5.39
N VAL A 138 -9.13 -8.94 6.10
CA VAL A 138 -8.55 -10.04 6.86
C VAL A 138 -8.38 -9.61 8.31
N LYS A 139 -9.00 -10.32 9.24
CA LYS A 139 -8.74 -10.15 10.66
C LYS A 139 -7.44 -10.85 11.02
N TYR A 140 -6.55 -10.20 11.75
CA TYR A 140 -5.33 -10.83 12.26
C TYR A 140 -5.02 -10.39 13.70
N PRO A 141 -4.32 -11.21 14.50
CA PRO A 141 -3.94 -10.85 15.86
C PRO A 141 -3.10 -9.57 15.89
N LYS A 142 -3.39 -8.67 16.83
CA LYS A 142 -2.58 -7.47 17.03
C LYS A 142 -1.17 -7.90 17.49
N PRO A 143 -0.09 -7.44 16.84
CA PRO A 143 1.25 -7.79 17.28
C PRO A 143 1.53 -7.21 18.68
N GLN A 144 2.25 -7.95 19.51
CA GLN A 144 2.63 -7.51 20.87
C GLN A 144 3.61 -6.32 20.88
N SER A 145 4.28 -6.05 19.76
CA SER A 145 5.16 -4.90 19.56
C SER A 145 4.71 -4.14 18.33
N ASP A 146 4.67 -2.81 18.43
CA ASP A 146 4.38 -1.91 17.31
C ASP A 146 5.45 -1.98 16.20
N SER A 147 6.60 -2.61 16.46
CA SER A 147 7.73 -2.72 15.54
C SER A 147 7.75 -3.97 14.66
N LYS A 148 6.75 -4.86 14.75
CA LYS A 148 6.75 -6.10 13.95
C LYS A 148 6.30 -5.82 12.51
N GLU A 149 7.18 -6.10 11.56
CA GLU A 149 6.86 -6.11 10.13
C GLU A 149 5.83 -7.19 9.81
N LEU A 150 4.84 -6.86 8.97
CA LEU A 150 3.90 -7.81 8.41
C LEU A 150 4.42 -8.23 7.05
N ALA A 151 4.79 -9.50 6.90
CA ALA A 151 5.13 -10.03 5.59
C ALA A 151 3.86 -10.49 4.88
N ILE A 152 3.68 -10.03 3.66
CA ILE A 152 2.63 -10.52 2.78
C ILE A 152 3.30 -11.33 1.68
N LYS A 153 2.85 -12.57 1.53
CA LYS A 153 3.34 -13.51 0.54
C LYS A 153 2.27 -13.67 -0.51
N GLU A 154 2.58 -13.27 -1.73
CA GLU A 154 1.66 -13.37 -2.86
C GLU A 154 1.99 -14.53 -3.75
N SER A 155 0.99 -15.35 -4.05
CA SER A 155 1.02 -16.33 -5.13
C SER A 155 0.15 -15.88 -6.28
N TYR A 156 0.66 -15.98 -7.51
CA TYR A 156 -0.14 -15.80 -8.72
C TYR A 156 -0.44 -17.18 -9.30
N ILE A 157 -1.72 -17.49 -9.52
CA ILE A 157 -2.12 -18.66 -10.27
C ILE A 157 -2.48 -18.21 -11.68
N HIS A 158 -1.68 -18.65 -12.64
CA HIS A 158 -2.02 -18.63 -14.06
C HIS A 158 -2.73 -19.94 -14.40
N THR A 159 -4.00 -19.85 -14.79
CA THR A 159 -4.72 -21.00 -15.34
C THR A 159 -4.52 -21.01 -16.86
N ASP A 160 -3.43 -21.59 -17.34
CA ASP A 160 -3.29 -21.83 -18.77
C ASP A 160 -4.30 -22.89 -19.24
N THR A 161 -4.90 -22.63 -20.39
CA THR A 161 -5.93 -23.47 -21.03
C THR A 161 -5.37 -24.77 -21.63
N GLY A 162 -4.06 -25.02 -21.51
CA GLY A 162 -3.33 -26.09 -22.19
C GLY A 162 -2.90 -27.29 -21.33
N GLY A 163 -3.59 -27.59 -20.21
CA GLY A 163 -3.34 -28.83 -19.44
C GLY A 163 -2.01 -28.90 -18.66
N GLY A 164 -1.24 -27.81 -18.61
CA GLY A 164 -0.05 -27.69 -17.77
C GLY A 164 -0.40 -27.35 -16.31
N CYS A 165 0.38 -27.87 -15.36
CA CYS A 165 0.28 -27.46 -13.97
C CYS A 165 0.49 -25.93 -13.85
N PRO A 166 -0.33 -25.22 -13.06
CA PRO A 166 -0.14 -23.79 -12.86
C PRO A 166 1.22 -23.50 -12.23
N GLU A 167 1.99 -22.59 -12.81
CA GLU A 167 3.19 -22.06 -12.18
C GLU A 167 2.80 -21.10 -11.05
N ILE A 168 3.32 -21.35 -9.85
CA ILE A 168 3.07 -20.54 -8.66
C ILE A 168 4.30 -19.68 -8.39
N TYR A 169 4.16 -18.38 -8.60
CA TYR A 169 5.20 -17.40 -8.25
C TYR A 169 4.92 -16.84 -6.86
N VAL A 170 5.78 -17.16 -5.88
CA VAL A 170 5.70 -16.56 -4.54
C VAL A 170 6.57 -15.31 -4.49
N ILE A 171 5.96 -14.13 -4.42
CA ILE A 171 6.67 -12.87 -4.25
C ILE A 171 6.52 -12.42 -2.80
N PRO A 172 7.57 -12.52 -1.96
CA PRO A 172 7.54 -11.94 -0.62
C PRO A 172 7.68 -10.43 -0.72
N PHE A 173 6.79 -9.68 -0.10
CA PHE A 173 6.99 -8.26 0.13
C PHE A 173 6.70 -7.89 1.58
N LYS A 174 7.50 -6.97 2.11
CA LYS A 174 7.38 -6.50 3.48
C LYS A 174 6.53 -5.24 3.48
N VAL A 175 5.45 -5.23 4.25
CA VAL A 175 4.68 -4.02 4.50
C VAL A 175 5.25 -3.38 5.76
N GLN A 176 5.98 -2.29 5.58
CA GLN A 176 6.27 -1.40 6.70
C GLN A 176 5.07 -0.47 6.88
N PHE A 177 4.50 -0.50 8.09
CA PHE A 177 3.20 0.10 8.43
C PHE A 177 3.17 1.65 8.34
N GLU A 178 4.28 2.29 7.98
CA GLU A 178 4.46 3.74 7.99
C GLU A 178 4.41 4.40 6.59
N ASP A 179 4.41 3.62 5.50
CA ASP A 179 4.80 4.16 4.18
C ASP A 179 3.66 4.50 3.21
N ILE A 180 2.39 4.30 3.55
CA ILE A 180 1.31 4.50 2.56
C ILE A 180 0.16 5.32 3.13
N SER A 181 0.31 6.64 3.02
CA SER A 181 -0.81 7.57 2.93
C SER A 181 -0.63 8.42 1.67
N GLY A 182 -1.41 8.10 0.62
CA GLY A 182 -1.70 9.04 -0.47
C GLY A 182 -0.80 9.02 -1.70
N PHE A 183 -0.14 7.91 -2.06
CA PHE A 183 0.65 7.87 -3.28
C PHE A 183 -0.03 7.03 -4.38
N GLU A 184 -0.69 7.70 -5.36
CA GLU A 184 -1.05 7.07 -6.63
C GLU A 184 0.13 7.18 -7.60
N SER A 185 0.68 6.03 -8.04
CA SER A 185 1.58 5.99 -9.18
C SER A 185 0.75 5.95 -10.48
N SER A 186 0.10 7.06 -10.83
CA SER A 186 -0.28 7.30 -12.22
C SER A 186 0.48 8.53 -12.71
N LEU A 187 1.60 8.29 -13.40
CA LEU A 187 2.19 9.27 -14.30
C LEU A 187 1.14 9.55 -15.38
N GLY A 188 0.25 10.51 -15.14
CA GLY A 188 -0.87 10.72 -16.05
C GLY A 188 -1.75 11.90 -15.74
N LYS A 189 -2.72 11.75 -14.83
CA LYS A 189 -3.84 12.69 -14.76
C LYS A 189 -4.43 12.91 -13.36
N SER A 190 -4.06 12.11 -12.37
CA SER A 190 -4.64 12.23 -11.04
C SER A 190 -3.90 13.22 -10.16
N LYS A 191 -4.68 13.93 -9.36
CA LYS A 191 -4.21 14.87 -8.34
C LYS A 191 -3.72 14.07 -7.14
N ASN A 192 -2.52 14.37 -6.65
CA ASN A 192 -1.83 13.57 -5.63
C ASN A 192 -1.21 14.43 -4.53
N PHE A 193 -1.53 14.13 -3.28
CA PHE A 193 -0.90 14.71 -2.09
C PHE A 193 -0.31 13.60 -1.24
N GLY A 194 0.95 13.74 -0.82
CA GLY A 194 1.61 12.68 -0.08
C GLY A 194 2.87 13.11 0.65
N VAL A 195 3.47 12.13 1.31
CA VAL A 195 4.71 12.28 2.08
C VAL A 195 5.73 11.31 1.53
N ILE A 196 6.90 11.81 1.14
CA ILE A 196 8.02 11.02 0.64
C ILE A 196 9.04 10.91 1.78
N ARG A 197 9.17 9.70 2.33
CA ARG A 197 10.06 9.40 3.47
C ARG A 197 11.36 8.71 3.06
N ARG A 198 11.44 8.25 1.81
CA ARG A 198 12.55 7.44 1.30
C ARG A 198 13.18 8.05 0.06
N LYS A 199 14.48 7.83 -0.09
CA LYS A 199 15.29 8.38 -1.18
C LYS A 199 14.87 7.82 -2.53
N GLU A 200 14.61 6.51 -2.62
CA GLU A 200 14.23 5.82 -3.86
C GLU A 200 12.95 6.41 -4.44
N ARG A 201 11.96 6.63 -3.57
CA ARG A 201 10.69 7.25 -3.95
C ARG A 201 10.87 8.70 -4.39
N PHE A 202 11.79 9.42 -3.78
CA PHE A 202 12.14 10.78 -4.16
C PHE A 202 12.89 10.83 -5.50
N ASP A 203 13.75 9.86 -5.81
CA ASP A 203 14.36 9.70 -7.13
C ASP A 203 13.29 9.50 -8.22
N GLU A 204 12.31 8.64 -7.98
CA GLU A 204 11.22 8.35 -8.94
C GLU A 204 10.37 9.59 -9.29
N VAL A 205 10.13 10.48 -8.32
CA VAL A 205 9.31 11.68 -8.53
C VAL A 205 10.08 12.81 -9.26
N PHE A 206 11.41 12.79 -9.20
CA PHE A 206 12.30 13.80 -9.78
C PHE A 206 13.01 13.35 -11.05
N ILE A 207 12.57 12.26 -11.69
CA ILE A 207 13.13 11.81 -12.98
C ILE A 207 13.09 12.96 -13.99
N GLY A 208 14.26 13.35 -14.49
CA GLY A 208 14.41 14.42 -15.49
C GLY A 208 14.21 15.84 -14.96
N SER A 209 14.22 16.06 -13.64
CA SER A 209 14.13 17.38 -13.01
C SER A 209 15.35 17.64 -12.11
N GLU A 210 15.66 18.92 -11.85
CA GLU A 210 16.64 19.28 -10.83
C GLU A 210 16.13 18.83 -9.45
N LYS A 211 16.95 18.02 -8.77
CA LYS A 211 16.58 17.36 -7.52
C LYS A 211 17.16 18.15 -6.34
N PRO A 212 16.32 18.65 -5.41
CA PRO A 212 16.86 19.32 -4.23
C PRO A 212 17.59 18.33 -3.32
N SER A 213 18.60 18.83 -2.59
CA SER A 213 19.29 18.04 -1.58
C SER A 213 18.40 17.83 -0.35
N VAL A 214 18.24 16.55 0.04
CA VAL A 214 17.38 16.11 1.14
C VAL A 214 18.14 15.08 1.97
N ASP A 215 18.23 15.30 3.27
CA ASP A 215 18.78 14.34 4.23
C ASP A 215 17.63 13.49 4.79
N PHE A 216 17.34 12.33 4.18
CA PHE A 216 16.22 11.46 4.59
C PHE A 216 16.32 10.85 6.00
N GLU A 217 17.47 11.03 6.68
CA GLU A 217 17.58 10.70 8.10
C GLU A 217 16.96 11.78 8.99
N LYS A 218 17.00 13.04 8.57
CA LYS A 218 16.50 14.20 9.33
C LYS A 218 15.22 14.82 8.77
N GLU A 219 15.02 14.67 7.47
CA GLU A 219 14.00 15.35 6.69
C GLU A 219 13.08 14.34 5.98
N THR A 220 11.87 14.80 5.69
CA THR A 220 10.94 14.15 4.77
C THR A 220 10.36 15.22 3.84
N ILE A 221 9.76 14.80 2.73
CA ILE A 221 9.21 15.72 1.74
C ILE A 221 7.70 15.62 1.74
N ILE A 222 7.01 16.73 1.96
CA ILE A 222 5.62 16.88 1.57
C ILE A 222 5.58 17.14 0.06
N TYR A 223 4.75 16.40 -0.65
CA TYR A 223 4.53 16.50 -2.07
C TYR A 223 3.07 16.82 -2.36
N ALA A 224 2.82 17.81 -3.21
CA ALA A 224 1.50 18.07 -3.75
C ALA A 224 1.57 18.28 -5.27
N HIS A 225 0.68 17.61 -6.00
CA HIS A 225 0.63 17.61 -7.46
C HIS A 225 -0.82 17.71 -7.92
N LEU A 226 -1.07 18.66 -8.81
CA LEU A 226 -2.43 18.99 -9.24
C LEU A 226 -2.95 18.11 -10.39
N GLY A 227 -2.10 17.23 -10.92
CA GLY A 227 -2.35 16.47 -12.14
C GLY A 227 -1.79 17.17 -13.37
N THR A 228 -2.25 16.74 -14.56
CA THR A 228 -1.80 17.26 -15.85
C THR A 228 -2.93 18.03 -16.53
N PHE A 229 -2.61 19.21 -17.05
CA PHE A 229 -3.56 20.10 -17.73
C PHE A 229 -3.10 20.37 -19.15
N SER A 230 -4.03 20.53 -20.09
CA SER A 230 -3.74 20.89 -21.49
C SER A 230 -3.64 22.39 -21.75
N ARG A 231 -3.68 23.20 -20.69
CA ARG A 231 -3.61 24.66 -20.73
C ARG A 231 -2.67 25.18 -19.63
N ALA A 232 -2.08 26.35 -19.85
CA ALA A 232 -1.37 27.08 -18.80
C ALA A 232 -2.33 27.74 -17.80
N GLY A 233 -1.78 28.22 -16.68
CA GLY A 233 -2.51 29.01 -15.68
C GLY A 233 -3.08 28.23 -14.50
N HIS A 234 -2.83 26.92 -14.45
CA HIS A 234 -3.07 26.12 -13.24
C HIS A 234 -1.83 26.18 -12.34
N ASP A 235 -2.03 26.25 -11.02
CA ASP A 235 -0.93 26.29 -10.06
C ASP A 235 -1.31 25.60 -8.74
N ILE A 236 -0.32 25.23 -7.96
CA ILE A 236 -0.49 24.63 -6.64
C ILE A 236 0.59 25.10 -5.70
N LYS A 237 0.20 25.44 -4.46
CA LYS A 237 1.12 25.81 -3.40
C LYS A 237 0.77 25.13 -2.08
N ILE A 238 1.77 24.91 -1.26
CA ILE A 238 1.58 24.61 0.15
C ILE A 238 1.54 25.96 0.87
N ASP A 239 0.35 26.35 1.33
CA ASP A 239 0.09 27.67 1.93
C ASP A 239 0.59 27.73 3.38
N LYS A 240 0.35 26.66 4.15
CA LYS A 240 0.70 26.59 5.56
C LYS A 240 0.93 25.15 6.01
N ILE A 241 1.87 24.95 6.93
CA ILE A 241 2.05 23.69 7.66
C ILE A 241 1.87 24.01 9.15
N MET A 242 0.89 23.38 9.79
CA MET A 242 0.61 23.51 11.22
C MET A 242 0.96 22.22 11.94
N ARG A 243 1.69 22.36 13.05
CA ARG A 243 2.03 21.25 13.94
C ARG A 243 1.07 21.28 15.10
N GLU A 244 0.35 20.19 15.29
CA GLU A 244 -0.46 19.93 16.48
C GLU A 244 0.22 18.85 17.31
N GLU A 245 -0.27 18.60 18.52
CA GLU A 245 0.32 17.58 19.41
C GLU A 245 0.31 16.17 18.79
N GLU A 246 -0.72 15.83 18.02
CA GLU A 246 -0.94 14.47 17.51
C GLU A 246 -0.72 14.31 16.00
N TYR A 247 -0.66 15.41 15.26
CA TYR A 247 -0.62 15.39 13.79
C TYR A 247 -0.03 16.67 13.19
N THR A 248 0.40 16.57 11.94
CA THR A 248 0.80 17.72 11.12
C THR A 248 -0.26 18.00 10.07
N LYS A 249 -0.81 19.21 10.06
CA LYS A 249 -1.79 19.65 9.06
C LYS A 249 -1.11 20.45 7.96
N VAL A 250 -1.36 20.08 6.71
CA VAL A 250 -0.81 20.72 5.51
C VAL A 250 -1.94 21.36 4.73
N TYR A 251 -1.92 22.68 4.66
CA TYR A 251 -2.85 23.48 3.90
C TYR A 251 -2.32 23.69 2.49
N ILE A 252 -3.09 23.26 1.50
CA ILE A 252 -2.77 23.32 0.08
C ILE A 252 -3.74 24.30 -0.56
N LYS A 253 -3.21 25.21 -1.38
CA LYS A 253 -4.02 26.07 -2.25
C LYS A 253 -3.82 25.65 -3.69
N SER A 254 -4.91 25.33 -4.35
CA SER A 254 -4.97 24.88 -5.73
C SER A 254 -5.64 25.94 -6.57
N TYR A 255 -4.94 26.45 -7.58
CA TYR A 255 -5.40 27.48 -8.50
C TYR A 255 -5.79 26.84 -9.82
N TYR A 256 -7.05 27.02 -10.21
CA TYR A 256 -7.59 26.56 -11.48
C TYR A 256 -7.97 27.75 -12.34
N LEU A 257 -7.35 27.88 -13.51
CA LEU A 257 -7.77 28.88 -14.48
C LEU A 257 -9.20 28.57 -14.95
N ASP A 258 -10.07 29.58 -14.96
CA ASP A 258 -11.41 29.46 -15.50
C ASP A 258 -11.36 29.02 -16.98
N LYS A 259 -12.28 28.15 -17.41
CA LYS A 259 -12.28 27.63 -18.79
C LYS A 259 -12.53 28.72 -19.85
N THR A 260 -13.15 29.82 -19.46
CA THR A 260 -13.43 30.99 -20.30
C THR A 260 -12.21 31.88 -20.52
N CYS A 261 -11.17 31.74 -19.69
CA CYS A 261 -9.95 32.50 -19.82
C CYS A 261 -9.14 32.12 -21.07
N PRO A 262 -8.63 33.09 -21.82
CA PRO A 262 -7.62 32.81 -22.84
C PRO A 262 -6.35 32.28 -22.15
N SER A 263 -5.84 31.15 -22.64
CA SER A 263 -4.62 30.52 -22.13
C SER A 263 -3.90 29.77 -23.23
N ALA A 264 -2.57 29.73 -23.14
CA ALA A 264 -1.75 28.94 -24.04
C ALA A 264 -2.09 27.45 -23.92
N LEU A 265 -2.20 26.77 -25.06
CA LEU A 265 -2.35 25.32 -25.13
C LEU A 265 -0.99 24.66 -24.89
N VAL A 266 -0.65 24.44 -23.63
CA VAL A 266 0.59 23.79 -23.21
C VAL A 266 0.27 22.78 -22.12
N ILE A 267 0.91 21.63 -22.20
CA ILE A 267 0.78 20.59 -21.18
C ILE A 267 1.53 21.08 -19.93
N THR A 268 0.80 21.30 -18.84
CA THR A 268 1.36 21.69 -17.55
C THR A 268 1.08 20.61 -16.50
N SER A 269 1.96 20.51 -15.50
CA SER A 269 1.81 19.55 -14.41
C SER A 269 2.22 20.18 -13.08
N PRO A 270 1.39 21.09 -12.52
CA PRO A 270 1.78 21.88 -11.35
C PRO A 270 2.06 20.99 -10.15
N LYS A 271 3.26 21.14 -9.56
CA LYS A 271 3.72 20.36 -8.41
C LYS A 271 4.56 21.22 -7.47
N VAL A 272 4.45 20.96 -6.17
CA VAL A 272 5.19 21.64 -5.11
C VAL A 272 5.74 20.63 -4.11
N PHE A 273 6.92 20.93 -3.59
CA PHE A 273 7.64 20.10 -2.62
C PHE A 273 8.10 20.96 -1.45
N VAL A 274 7.90 20.49 -0.22
CA VAL A 274 8.38 21.17 0.99
C VAL A 274 9.08 20.17 1.89
N LYS A 275 10.28 20.54 2.36
CA LYS A 275 11.02 19.75 3.34
C LYS A 275 10.47 20.01 4.73
N ILE A 276 10.22 18.95 5.49
CA ILE A 276 9.86 19.03 6.91
C ILE A 276 10.76 18.12 7.74
N PRO A 277 10.96 18.42 9.04
CA PRO A 277 11.60 17.48 9.96
C PRO A 277 10.90 16.13 9.97
N LYS A 278 11.67 15.04 9.96
CA LYS A 278 11.15 13.66 9.94
C LYS A 278 10.22 13.35 11.11
N LYS A 279 10.49 13.92 12.29
CA LYS A 279 9.62 13.84 13.48
C LYS A 279 8.23 14.44 13.28
N ASP A 280 8.07 15.38 12.34
CA ASP A 280 6.78 16.03 12.03
C ASP A 280 6.03 15.27 10.92
N SER A 281 6.62 14.20 10.38
CA SER A 281 6.10 13.49 9.21
C SER A 281 5.09 12.37 9.54
N TYR A 282 4.88 12.13 10.84
CA TYR A 282 3.94 11.14 11.34
C TYR A 282 2.54 11.77 11.45
N ASN A 283 1.51 11.05 11.01
CA ASN A 283 0.12 11.52 10.97
C ASN A 283 -0.06 12.86 10.23
N ILE A 284 0.09 12.88 8.90
CA ILE A 284 -0.16 14.08 8.09
C ILE A 284 -1.61 14.12 7.62
N ILE A 285 -2.26 15.27 7.82
CA ILE A 285 -3.59 15.58 7.27
C ILE A 285 -3.43 16.67 6.21
N PHE A 286 -4.02 16.46 5.04
CA PHE A 286 -4.04 17.44 3.96
C PHE A 286 -5.40 18.14 3.91
N GLU A 287 -5.40 19.46 3.94
CA GLU A 287 -6.58 20.29 3.70
C GLU A 287 -6.35 21.14 2.45
N GLU A 288 -7.27 21.08 1.50
CA GLU A 288 -7.16 21.83 0.25
C GLU A 288 -8.23 22.91 0.14
N GLU A 289 -7.79 24.10 -0.20
CA GLU A 289 -8.60 25.21 -0.69
C GLU A 289 -8.45 25.33 -2.21
N LYS A 290 -9.57 25.46 -2.93
CA LYS A 290 -9.59 25.55 -4.39
C LYS A 290 -10.04 26.94 -4.82
N ASP A 291 -9.18 27.61 -5.58
CA ASP A 291 -9.43 28.93 -6.14
C ASP A 291 -9.62 28.83 -7.65
N ILE A 292 -10.72 29.41 -8.16
CA ILE A 292 -10.94 29.57 -9.60
C ILE A 292 -10.45 30.97 -9.99
N VAL A 293 -9.34 31.02 -10.73
CA VAL A 293 -8.75 32.26 -11.22
C VAL A 293 -9.55 32.73 -12.43
N ARG A 294 -10.25 33.85 -12.27
CA ARG A 294 -10.95 34.54 -13.35
C ARG A 294 -10.04 35.57 -14.00
N CYS A 295 -10.15 35.73 -15.31
CA CYS A 295 -9.41 36.74 -16.04
C CYS A 295 -9.94 38.13 -15.71
N ALA A 296 -9.04 39.10 -15.58
CA ALA A 296 -9.42 40.49 -15.62
C ALA A 296 -9.95 40.79 -17.03
N ILE A 297 -11.22 41.20 -17.11
CA ILE A 297 -11.89 41.61 -18.34
C ILE A 297 -11.64 43.10 -18.54
#